data_AF-A0A4Y9ZWR4-F1
#
_entry.id   AF-A0A4Y9ZWR4-F1
#
_cell.length_a   1.000
_cell.length_b   1.000
_cell.length_c   1.000
_cell.angle_alpha   90.00
_cell.angle_beta   90.00
_cell.angle_gamma   90.00
#
_symmetry.space_group_name_H-M   'P 1'
#
loop_
_entity.id
_entity.type
_entity.pdbx_description
1 polymer ?
#
loop_
_entity_poly.entity_id
_entity_poly.type
_entity_poly.pdbx_seq_one_letter_code
_entity_poly.pdbx_strand_id
1 'polypeptide(L)'
;MKLVTVFDGYKYIGTMQICIARMLRESGIFFALLSVLGVGFLQGLYALDAADGQVESTSEVMNVMVQALLQSPNYDKFAPLPASLILYYLWNVVTAIILLNVLISLFASAYSEVVDDAEAEYLAFFAGKTVGMIRAPDSFVYPAPFNLIEIFFMVPFEPILSSAAYTKFNRAVMVVVFFVPLTMIAFYESTSGKHRYRWMDELLTNGVPEDDESPAAKDPDVDGQDAERGLTISRVPFSELVKAFPNMQQSSEANIVSEIHEVKAKLDVLMQKLEAKQS
;
A
#
# COMPACT_ATOMS: atom_id res chain seq x y z
N MET A 1 10.29 -6.26 -16.13
CA MET A 1 9.36 -5.77 -15.08
C MET A 1 10.11 -5.03 -13.96
N LYS A 2 10.75 -3.87 -14.23
CA LYS A 2 11.34 -3.00 -13.19
C LYS A 2 10.74 -1.59 -13.18
N LEU A 3 10.09 -1.16 -14.27
CA LEU A 3 9.33 0.10 -14.30
C LEU A 3 8.05 0.02 -13.47
N VAL A 4 7.36 -1.12 -13.51
CA VAL A 4 6.17 -1.40 -12.70
C VAL A 4 6.47 -1.19 -11.21
N THR A 5 7.67 -1.59 -10.76
CA THR A 5 8.09 -1.42 -9.35
C THR A 5 8.40 0.01 -8.91
N VAL A 6 8.50 0.97 -9.84
CA VAL A 6 8.65 2.40 -9.51
C VAL A 6 7.29 2.99 -9.10
N PHE A 7 6.20 2.49 -9.70
CA PHE A 7 4.85 2.93 -9.38
C PHE A 7 4.27 2.27 -8.13
N ASP A 8 4.92 1.21 -7.60
CA ASP A 8 4.61 0.62 -6.29
C ASP A 8 4.66 1.65 -5.13
N GLY A 9 5.27 2.83 -5.31
CA GLY A 9 5.28 3.87 -4.27
C GLY A 9 3.92 4.54 -4.07
N TYR A 10 3.01 4.44 -5.04
CA TYR A 10 1.65 4.98 -4.95
C TYR A 10 0.70 3.90 -4.45
N LYS A 11 0.10 4.10 -3.27
CA LYS A 11 -0.85 3.15 -2.65
C LYS A 11 -1.87 2.60 -3.64
N TYR A 12 -2.53 3.48 -4.39
CA TYR A 12 -3.53 3.09 -5.38
C TYR A 12 -2.98 2.15 -6.47
N ILE A 13 -1.83 2.48 -7.06
CA ILE A 13 -1.25 1.68 -8.15
C ILE A 13 -0.69 0.36 -7.61
N GLY A 14 -0.02 0.41 -6.45
CA GLY A 14 0.52 -0.78 -5.79
C GLY A 14 -0.56 -1.78 -5.39
N THR A 15 -1.65 -1.32 -4.79
CA THR A 15 -2.82 -2.16 -4.47
C THR A 15 -3.41 -2.78 -5.74
N MET A 16 -3.64 -1.99 -6.80
CA MET A 16 -4.18 -2.50 -8.06
C MET A 16 -3.27 -3.55 -8.72
N GLN A 17 -1.96 -3.36 -8.66
CA GLN A 17 -1.00 -4.30 -9.20
C GLN A 17 -0.99 -5.63 -8.45
N ILE A 18 -1.08 -5.60 -7.13
CA ILE A 18 -1.21 -6.80 -6.29
C ILE A 18 -2.51 -7.53 -6.63
N CYS A 19 -3.63 -6.80 -6.74
CA CYS A 19 -4.91 -7.36 -7.16
C CYS A 19 -4.82 -8.06 -8.51
N ILE A 20 -4.24 -7.41 -9.53
CA ILE A 20 -4.09 -7.98 -10.87
C ILE A 20 -3.20 -9.22 -10.84
N ALA A 21 -2.09 -9.18 -10.10
CA ALA A 21 -1.18 -10.33 -9.99
C ALA A 21 -1.88 -11.53 -9.32
N ARG A 22 -2.68 -11.30 -8.29
CA ARG A 22 -3.44 -12.34 -7.59
C ARG A 22 -4.57 -12.90 -8.45
N MET A 23 -5.32 -12.04 -9.15
CA MET A 23 -6.33 -12.46 -10.14
C MET A 23 -5.73 -13.32 -11.26
N LEU A 24 -4.57 -12.91 -11.80
CA LEU A 24 -3.87 -13.68 -12.84
C LEU A 24 -3.44 -15.05 -12.32
N ARG A 25 -2.97 -15.13 -11.07
CA ARG A 25 -2.59 -16.39 -10.43
C ARG A 25 -3.79 -17.32 -10.25
N GLU A 26 -4.92 -16.79 -9.79
CA GLU A 26 -6.16 -17.56 -9.59
C GLU A 26 -6.73 -18.05 -10.93
N SER A 27 -6.70 -17.21 -11.96
CA SER A 27 -7.10 -17.56 -13.32
C SER A 27 -6.11 -18.49 -14.06
N GLY A 28 -5.00 -18.88 -13.45
CA GLY A 28 -3.95 -19.67 -14.10
C GLY A 28 -4.45 -21.01 -14.65
N ILE A 29 -5.36 -21.67 -13.93
CA ILE A 29 -5.99 -22.94 -14.37
C ILE A 29 -6.80 -22.73 -15.66
N PHE A 30 -7.47 -21.59 -15.78
CA PHE A 30 -8.24 -21.26 -16.97
C PHE A 30 -7.34 -21.06 -18.19
N PHE A 31 -6.18 -20.39 -18.04
CA PHE A 31 -5.21 -20.26 -19.14
C PHE A 31 -4.64 -21.62 -19.58
N ALA A 32 -4.46 -22.56 -18.66
CA ALA A 32 -4.08 -23.93 -18.99
C ALA A 32 -5.18 -24.63 -19.81
N LEU A 33 -6.45 -24.50 -19.40
CA LEU A 33 -7.59 -25.05 -20.15
C LEU A 33 -7.70 -24.44 -21.55
N LEU A 34 -7.61 -23.11 -21.68
CA LEU A 34 -7.61 -22.40 -22.96
C LEU A 34 -6.47 -22.91 -23.87
N SER A 35 -5.29 -23.15 -23.31
CA SER A 35 -4.13 -23.66 -24.07
C SER A 35 -4.36 -25.08 -24.57
N VAL A 36 -4.84 -25.99 -23.72
CA VAL A 36 -5.15 -27.38 -24.11
C VAL A 36 -6.24 -27.42 -25.19
N LEU A 37 -7.30 -26.65 -25.00
CA LEU A 37 -8.38 -26.53 -25.98
C LEU A 37 -7.87 -25.93 -27.30
N GLY A 38 -7.07 -24.87 -27.23
CA GLY A 38 -6.42 -24.24 -28.37
C GLY A 38 -5.59 -25.21 -29.18
N VAL A 39 -4.77 -26.05 -28.52
CA VAL A 39 -4.00 -27.10 -29.19
C VAL A 39 -4.91 -28.13 -29.86
N GLY A 40 -6.02 -28.53 -29.23
CA GLY A 40 -6.98 -29.48 -29.81
C GLY A 40 -7.65 -28.96 -31.07
N PHE A 41 -8.15 -27.71 -31.05
CA PHE A 41 -8.73 -27.08 -32.24
C PHE A 41 -7.69 -26.81 -33.32
N LEU A 42 -6.46 -26.44 -32.94
CA LEU A 42 -5.37 -26.24 -33.88
C LEU A 42 -5.03 -27.53 -34.61
N GLN A 43 -4.95 -28.65 -33.89
CA GLN A 43 -4.74 -29.97 -34.49
C GLN A 43 -5.91 -30.37 -35.41
N GLY A 44 -7.16 -30.11 -35.01
CA GLY A 44 -8.33 -30.41 -35.83
C GLY A 44 -8.40 -29.59 -37.12
N LEU A 45 -8.14 -28.28 -37.04
CA LEU A 45 -8.12 -27.39 -38.22
C LEU A 45 -6.94 -27.71 -39.14
N TYR A 46 -5.75 -27.94 -38.58
CA TYR A 46 -4.57 -28.34 -39.36
C TYR A 46 -4.79 -29.69 -40.08
N ALA A 47 -5.43 -30.66 -39.43
CA ALA A 47 -5.71 -31.96 -40.05
C ALA A 47 -6.72 -31.85 -41.22
N LEU A 48 -7.72 -30.98 -41.09
CA LEU A 48 -8.69 -30.72 -42.16
C LEU A 48 -8.05 -29.99 -43.35
N ASP A 49 -7.17 -29.02 -43.08
CA ASP A 49 -6.43 -28.29 -44.10
C ASP A 49 -5.46 -29.20 -44.86
N ALA A 50 -4.70 -30.03 -44.12
CA ALA A 50 -3.81 -31.03 -44.71
C ALA A 50 -4.55 -32.09 -45.56
N ALA A 51 -5.80 -32.42 -45.22
CA ALA A 51 -6.63 -33.35 -46.00
C ALA A 51 -7.08 -32.76 -47.35
N ASP A 52 -7.11 -31.43 -47.48
CA ASP A 52 -7.48 -30.72 -48.71
C ASP A 52 -6.29 -30.55 -49.68
N GLY A 53 -5.09 -30.99 -49.29
CA GLY A 53 -3.88 -30.87 -50.10
C GLY A 53 -3.27 -29.46 -50.12
N GLN A 54 -3.88 -28.50 -49.41
CA GLN A 54 -3.26 -27.23 -49.04
C GLN A 54 -2.43 -27.48 -47.77
N VAL A 55 -1.14 -27.77 -47.93
CA VAL A 55 -0.24 -27.89 -46.77
C VAL A 55 0.19 -26.48 -46.38
N GLU A 56 -0.71 -25.71 -45.76
CA GLU A 56 -0.33 -24.41 -45.22
C GLU A 56 0.58 -24.57 -43.99
N SER A 57 1.42 -23.57 -43.76
CA SER A 57 2.25 -23.51 -42.57
C SER A 57 1.38 -23.44 -41.33
N THR A 58 1.65 -24.28 -40.32
CA THR A 58 0.99 -24.28 -39.00
C THR A 58 0.92 -22.87 -38.37
N SER A 59 1.88 -22.00 -38.69
CA SER A 59 1.89 -20.60 -38.25
C SER A 59 0.68 -19.79 -38.72
N GLU A 60 0.14 -20.07 -39.90
CA GLU A 60 -0.98 -19.30 -40.45
C GLU A 60 -2.31 -19.70 -39.82
N VAL A 61 -2.52 -21.00 -39.59
CA VAL A 61 -3.69 -21.50 -38.84
C VAL A 61 -3.68 -20.94 -37.42
N MET A 62 -2.51 -20.98 -36.76
CA MET A 62 -2.33 -20.37 -35.44
C MET A 62 -2.64 -18.88 -35.44
N ASN A 63 -2.17 -18.13 -36.45
CA ASN A 63 -2.43 -16.69 -36.55
C ASN A 63 -3.93 -16.39 -36.63
N VAL A 64 -4.68 -17.13 -37.47
CA VAL A 64 -6.13 -16.94 -37.60
C VAL A 64 -6.89 -17.35 -36.34
N MET A 65 -6.44 -18.39 -35.63
CA MET A 65 -7.01 -18.74 -34.33
C MET A 65 -6.78 -17.66 -33.27
N VAL A 66 -5.60 -17.04 -33.25
CA VAL A 66 -5.31 -15.90 -32.35
C VAL A 66 -6.14 -14.67 -32.73
N GLN A 67 -6.31 -14.37 -34.02
CA GLN A 67 -7.19 -13.29 -34.46
C GLN A 67 -8.65 -13.52 -34.02
N ALA A 68 -9.15 -14.75 -34.14
CA ALA A 68 -10.46 -15.14 -33.63
C ALA A 68 -10.58 -14.94 -32.12
N LEU A 69 -9.54 -15.31 -31.35
CA LEU A 69 -9.49 -15.07 -29.90
C LEU A 69 -9.58 -13.58 -29.56
N LEU A 70 -8.92 -12.73 -30.36
CA LEU A 70 -8.94 -11.26 -30.24
C LEU A 70 -10.21 -10.60 -30.81
N GLN A 71 -11.28 -11.37 -31.07
CA GLN A 71 -12.55 -10.88 -31.64
C GLN A 71 -12.43 -10.32 -33.06
N SER A 72 -11.45 -10.78 -33.83
CA SER A 72 -11.30 -10.46 -35.26
C SER A 72 -11.23 -11.75 -36.11
N PRO A 73 -12.28 -12.59 -36.13
CA PRO A 73 -12.24 -13.84 -36.87
C PRO A 73 -12.29 -13.62 -38.38
N ASN A 74 -11.35 -14.23 -39.10
CA ASN A 74 -11.38 -14.32 -40.56
C ASN A 74 -12.07 -15.64 -41.00
N TYR A 75 -13.29 -15.54 -41.53
CA TYR A 75 -14.07 -16.70 -41.99
C TYR A 75 -13.74 -17.13 -43.42
N ASP A 76 -13.20 -16.22 -44.24
CA ASP A 76 -12.91 -16.47 -45.66
C ASP A 76 -11.86 -17.58 -45.81
N LYS A 77 -10.94 -17.69 -44.83
CA LYS A 77 -9.89 -18.71 -44.81
C LYS A 77 -10.44 -20.14 -44.76
N PHE A 78 -11.55 -20.38 -44.05
CA PHE A 78 -12.12 -21.72 -43.88
C PHE A 78 -13.40 -21.93 -44.70
N ALA A 79 -13.76 -20.97 -45.56
CA ALA A 79 -14.92 -21.02 -46.45
C ALA A 79 -14.94 -22.16 -47.49
N PRO A 80 -13.80 -22.67 -48.02
CA PRO A 80 -13.81 -23.69 -49.07
C PRO A 80 -14.43 -25.03 -48.65
N LEU A 81 -14.28 -25.44 -47.38
CA LEU A 81 -14.86 -26.67 -46.85
C LEU A 81 -15.92 -26.40 -45.78
N PRO A 82 -17.12 -27.01 -45.88
CA PRO A 82 -18.13 -26.90 -44.83
C PRO A 82 -17.65 -27.44 -43.47
N ALA A 83 -16.79 -28.47 -43.47
CA ALA A 83 -16.30 -29.10 -42.25
C ALA A 83 -15.33 -28.21 -41.46
N SER A 84 -14.37 -27.57 -42.12
CA SER A 84 -13.44 -26.61 -41.49
C SER A 84 -14.18 -25.37 -40.99
N LEU A 85 -15.16 -24.91 -41.74
CA LEU A 85 -16.00 -23.77 -41.40
C LEU A 85 -16.82 -24.03 -40.13
N ILE A 86 -17.47 -25.20 -40.01
CA ILE A 86 -18.20 -25.60 -38.80
C ILE A 86 -17.26 -25.72 -37.59
N LEU A 87 -16.09 -26.35 -37.76
CA LEU A 87 -15.12 -26.49 -36.68
C LEU A 87 -14.61 -25.11 -36.21
N TYR A 88 -14.41 -24.18 -37.14
CA TYR A 88 -14.00 -22.81 -36.83
C TYR A 88 -15.13 -21.98 -36.18
N TYR A 89 -16.40 -22.20 -36.53
CA TYR A 89 -17.52 -21.64 -35.77
C TYR A 89 -17.57 -22.18 -34.34
N LEU A 90 -17.35 -23.48 -34.15
CA LEU A 90 -17.26 -24.06 -32.81
C LEU A 90 -16.11 -23.46 -32.00
N TRP A 91 -14.93 -23.26 -32.62
CA TRP A 91 -13.82 -22.54 -31.99
C TRP A 91 -14.27 -21.16 -31.50
N ASN A 92 -14.87 -20.35 -32.39
CA ASN A 92 -15.34 -19.01 -32.06
C ASN A 92 -16.39 -19.00 -30.95
N VAL A 93 -17.36 -19.91 -30.99
CA VAL A 93 -18.38 -20.02 -29.92
C VAL A 93 -17.72 -20.36 -28.59
N VAL A 94 -16.84 -21.36 -28.57
CA VAL A 94 -16.20 -21.78 -27.32
C VAL A 94 -15.27 -20.69 -26.79
N THR A 95 -14.47 -20.02 -27.62
CA THR A 95 -13.54 -19.00 -27.14
C THR A 95 -14.21 -17.66 -26.83
N ALA A 96 -14.95 -17.11 -27.79
CA ALA A 96 -15.50 -15.76 -27.68
C ALA A 96 -16.72 -15.69 -26.74
N ILE A 97 -17.58 -16.70 -26.78
CA ILE A 97 -18.84 -16.68 -26.03
C ILE A 97 -18.68 -17.39 -24.68
N ILE A 98 -18.04 -18.55 -24.64
CA ILE A 98 -17.96 -19.31 -23.39
C ILE A 98 -16.74 -18.87 -22.57
N LEU A 99 -15.54 -19.08 -23.10
CA LEU A 99 -14.30 -18.87 -22.35
C LEU A 99 -14.10 -17.42 -21.94
N LEU A 100 -14.28 -16.45 -22.83
CA LEU A 100 -14.09 -15.03 -22.49
C LEU A 100 -15.04 -14.58 -21.35
N ASN A 101 -16.31 -14.97 -21.41
CA ASN A 101 -17.29 -14.61 -20.38
C ASN A 101 -16.99 -15.31 -19.05
N VAL A 102 -16.55 -16.57 -19.08
CA VAL A 102 -16.10 -17.28 -17.88
C VAL A 102 -14.85 -16.62 -17.29
N LEU A 103 -13.89 -16.19 -18.11
CA LEU A 103 -12.70 -15.48 -17.65
C LEU A 103 -13.05 -14.16 -16.95
N ILE A 104 -13.95 -13.38 -17.54
CA ILE A 104 -14.43 -12.12 -16.95
C ILE A 104 -15.11 -12.40 -15.60
N SER A 105 -15.94 -13.45 -15.52
CA SER A 105 -16.60 -13.87 -14.28
C SER A 105 -15.60 -14.27 -13.20
N LEU A 106 -14.59 -15.07 -13.55
CA LEU A 106 -13.53 -15.48 -12.62
C LEU A 106 -12.69 -14.29 -12.15
N PHE A 107 -12.36 -13.35 -13.03
CA PHE A 107 -11.66 -12.12 -12.63
C PHE A 107 -12.50 -11.23 -11.72
N ALA A 108 -13.80 -11.10 -11.98
CA ALA A 108 -14.69 -10.33 -11.10
C ALA A 108 -14.78 -10.95 -9.71
N SER A 109 -14.93 -12.28 -9.62
CA SER A 109 -14.97 -13.02 -8.35
C SER A 109 -13.65 -12.90 -7.59
N ALA A 110 -12.53 -13.15 -8.25
CA ALA A 110 -11.20 -13.03 -7.65
C ALA A 110 -10.88 -11.58 -7.24
N TYR A 111 -11.37 -10.58 -7.98
CA TYR A 111 -11.25 -9.19 -7.56
C TYR A 111 -11.99 -8.91 -6.26
N SER A 112 -13.25 -9.36 -6.13
CA SER A 112 -14.01 -9.13 -4.90
C SER A 112 -13.40 -9.81 -3.68
N GLU A 113 -12.76 -10.97 -3.84
CA GLU A 113 -12.09 -11.68 -2.74
C GLU A 113 -10.76 -11.03 -2.33
N VAL A 114 -10.12 -10.27 -3.23
CA VAL A 114 -8.78 -9.72 -3.00
C VAL A 114 -8.82 -8.25 -2.60
N VAL A 115 -9.79 -7.48 -3.11
CA VAL A 115 -9.81 -6.02 -2.94
C VAL A 115 -9.88 -5.59 -1.47
N ASP A 116 -10.58 -6.35 -0.64
CA ASP A 116 -10.76 -6.06 0.79
C ASP A 116 -9.44 -6.19 1.57
N ASP A 117 -8.62 -7.20 1.24
CA ASP A 117 -7.32 -7.46 1.89
C ASP A 117 -6.13 -6.78 1.20
N ALA A 118 -6.32 -6.26 -0.01
CA ALA A 118 -5.23 -5.76 -0.85
C ALA A 118 -4.50 -4.55 -0.25
N GLU A 119 -5.17 -3.77 0.61
CA GLU A 119 -4.52 -2.68 1.34
C GLU A 119 -3.50 -3.22 2.37
N ALA A 120 -3.88 -4.20 3.18
CA ALA A 120 -2.98 -4.80 4.17
C ALA A 120 -1.82 -5.54 3.47
N GLU A 121 -2.11 -6.25 2.38
CA GLU A 121 -1.11 -6.94 1.56
C GLU A 121 -0.11 -5.95 0.94
N TYR A 122 -0.59 -4.80 0.46
CA TYR A 122 0.25 -3.70 -0.03
C TYR A 122 1.14 -3.13 1.08
N LEU A 123 0.60 -2.84 2.26
CA LEU A 123 1.39 -2.29 3.38
C LEU A 123 2.48 -3.26 3.84
N ALA A 124 2.16 -4.56 3.93
CA ALA A 124 3.14 -5.60 4.25
C ALA A 124 4.26 -5.68 3.20
N PHE A 125 3.89 -5.67 1.91
CA PHE A 125 4.85 -5.64 0.80
C PHE A 125 5.72 -4.38 0.84
N PHE A 126 5.12 -3.22 1.08
CA PHE A 126 5.82 -1.94 1.17
C PHE A 126 6.78 -1.89 2.36
N ALA A 127 6.37 -2.40 3.52
CA ALA A 127 7.23 -2.51 4.70
C ALA A 127 8.42 -3.44 4.44
N GLY A 128 8.19 -4.62 3.86
CA GLY A 128 9.25 -5.55 3.47
C GLY A 128 10.24 -4.94 2.48
N LYS A 129 9.73 -4.18 1.50
CA LYS A 129 10.55 -3.44 0.53
C LYS A 129 11.35 -2.33 1.21
N THR A 130 10.75 -1.62 2.17
CA THR A 130 11.42 -0.58 2.97
C THR A 130 12.56 -1.16 3.78
N VAL A 131 12.34 -2.28 4.48
CA VAL A 131 13.38 -3.01 5.22
C VAL A 131 14.48 -3.50 4.28
N GLY A 132 14.12 -4.02 3.11
CA GLY A 132 15.10 -4.42 2.08
C GLY A 132 15.90 -3.26 1.49
N MET A 133 15.38 -2.03 1.55
CA MET A 133 16.11 -0.81 1.19
C MET A 133 17.00 -0.28 2.31
N ILE A 134 16.91 -0.80 3.54
CA ILE A 134 17.86 -0.53 4.61
C ILE A 134 19.18 -1.22 4.23
N ARG A 135 20.00 -0.49 3.49
CA ARG A 135 21.38 -0.89 3.17
C ARG A 135 22.19 -0.94 4.47
N ALA A 136 23.22 -1.79 4.48
CA ALA A 136 24.25 -1.75 5.52
C ALA A 136 24.77 -0.31 5.68
N PRO A 137 25.12 0.14 6.91
CA PRO A 137 25.48 1.52 7.18
C PRO A 137 26.74 1.89 6.43
N ASP A 138 26.58 2.41 5.22
CA ASP A 138 27.66 2.97 4.44
C ASP A 138 27.92 4.39 4.96
N SER A 139 29.19 4.74 5.11
CA SER A 139 29.58 5.98 5.78
C SER A 139 29.23 7.23 4.97
N PHE A 140 29.11 7.10 3.63
CA PHE A 140 28.74 8.18 2.73
C PHE A 140 27.80 7.68 1.62
N VAL A 141 26.48 7.87 1.79
CA VAL A 141 25.49 7.42 0.81
C VAL A 141 25.09 8.57 -0.11
N TYR A 142 25.39 8.44 -1.39
CA TYR A 142 24.85 9.31 -2.43
C TYR A 142 23.66 8.62 -3.13
N PRO A 143 22.41 9.08 -2.93
CA PRO A 143 21.27 8.54 -3.65
C PRO A 143 21.38 8.89 -5.14
N ALA A 144 20.88 8.02 -6.02
CA ALA A 144 20.78 8.35 -7.44
C ALA A 144 19.87 9.59 -7.63
N PRO A 145 20.21 10.55 -8.51
CA PRO A 145 21.32 10.57 -9.48
C PRO A 145 22.67 11.05 -8.92
N PHE A 146 22.72 11.55 -7.68
CA PHE A 146 23.92 12.13 -7.07
C PHE A 146 25.07 11.13 -6.85
N ASN A 147 24.81 9.81 -6.93
CA ASN A 147 25.83 8.76 -6.98
C ASN A 147 26.89 9.00 -8.08
N LEU A 148 26.54 9.68 -9.18
CA LEU A 148 27.54 10.03 -10.20
C LEU A 148 28.60 11.01 -9.69
N ILE A 149 28.24 11.90 -8.76
CA ILE A 149 29.18 12.84 -8.15
C ILE A 149 30.21 12.08 -7.31
N GLU A 150 29.78 11.04 -6.61
CA GLU A 150 30.68 10.16 -5.87
C GLU A 150 31.69 9.49 -6.82
N ILE A 151 31.20 8.87 -7.90
CA ILE A 151 32.04 8.13 -8.86
C ILE A 151 33.04 9.05 -9.59
N PHE A 152 32.60 10.24 -10.04
CA PHE A 152 33.45 11.12 -10.85
C PHE A 152 34.30 12.08 -10.03
N PHE A 153 33.84 12.52 -8.85
CA PHE A 153 34.56 13.48 -8.03
C PHE A 153 35.16 12.88 -6.77
N MET A 154 34.55 11.91 -6.08
CA MET A 154 35.09 11.41 -4.81
C MET A 154 36.10 10.27 -4.98
N VAL A 155 35.77 9.25 -5.77
CA VAL A 155 36.64 8.09 -6.03
C VAL A 155 38.05 8.48 -6.50
N PRO A 156 38.27 9.45 -7.42
CA PRO A 156 39.63 9.81 -7.83
C PRO A 156 40.48 10.49 -6.74
N PHE A 157 39.86 11.06 -5.69
CA PHE A 157 40.58 11.67 -4.57
C PHE A 157 40.85 10.70 -3.41
N GLU A 158 40.25 9.50 -3.43
CA GLU A 158 40.45 8.44 -2.44
C GLU A 158 41.93 8.00 -2.29
N PRO A 159 42.71 7.78 -3.37
CA PRO A 159 44.12 7.43 -3.23
C PRO A 159 45.04 8.62 -2.86
N ILE A 160 44.53 9.86 -2.92
CA ILE A 160 45.34 11.09 -2.73
C ILE A 160 45.26 11.61 -1.28
N LEU A 161 44.13 11.39 -0.59
CA LEU A 161 43.89 11.94 0.74
C LEU A 161 44.02 10.90 1.87
N SER A 162 44.43 11.37 3.05
CA SER A 162 44.31 10.57 4.29
C SER A 162 42.84 10.40 4.70
N SER A 163 42.50 9.28 5.33
CA SER A 163 41.10 8.92 5.66
C SER A 163 40.33 10.01 6.44
N ALA A 164 41.03 10.75 7.31
CA ALA A 164 40.44 11.85 8.08
C ALA A 164 40.13 13.09 7.21
N ALA A 165 40.98 13.40 6.23
CA ALA A 165 40.79 14.52 5.31
C ALA A 165 39.70 14.18 4.27
N TYR A 166 39.68 12.94 3.77
CA TYR A 166 38.64 12.43 2.88
C TYR A 166 37.24 12.52 3.52
N THR A 167 37.11 12.14 4.78
CA THR A 167 35.85 12.22 5.53
C THR A 167 35.31 13.66 5.64
N LYS A 168 36.19 14.63 5.95
CA LYS A 168 35.79 16.06 6.04
C LYS A 168 35.39 16.61 4.67
N PHE A 169 36.15 16.27 3.63
CA PHE A 169 35.87 16.69 2.26
C PHE A 169 34.55 16.12 1.74
N ASN A 170 34.33 14.81 1.89
CA ASN A 170 33.09 14.14 1.49
C ASN A 170 31.88 14.73 2.21
N ARG A 171 31.97 14.97 3.54
CA ARG A 171 30.90 15.63 4.30
C ARG A 171 30.61 17.05 3.81
N ALA A 172 31.63 17.84 3.47
CA ALA A 172 31.43 19.19 2.94
C ALA A 172 30.69 19.15 1.59
N VAL A 173 31.08 18.25 0.68
CA VAL A 173 30.42 18.09 -0.62
C VAL A 173 28.99 17.59 -0.46
N MET A 174 28.75 16.63 0.43
CA MET A 174 27.41 16.14 0.73
C MET A 174 26.48 17.24 1.24
N VAL A 175 26.97 18.11 2.15
CA VAL A 175 26.21 19.26 2.63
C VAL A 175 25.88 20.21 1.49
N VAL A 176 26.84 20.55 0.63
CA VAL A 176 26.62 21.47 -0.49
C VAL A 176 25.62 20.89 -1.50
N VAL A 177 25.76 19.62 -1.87
CA VAL A 177 24.90 18.96 -2.86
C VAL A 177 23.49 18.76 -2.32
N PHE A 178 23.33 18.36 -1.06
CA PHE A 178 22.01 18.11 -0.47
C PHE A 178 21.33 19.34 0.13
N PHE A 179 22.03 20.46 0.30
CA PHE A 179 21.46 21.70 0.83
C PHE A 179 20.23 22.16 0.03
N VAL A 180 20.37 22.24 -1.30
CA VAL A 180 19.30 22.69 -2.19
C VAL A 180 18.08 21.76 -2.15
N PRO A 181 18.18 20.44 -2.41
CA PRO A 181 17.02 19.55 -2.38
C PRO A 181 16.39 19.42 -0.98
N LEU A 182 17.19 19.35 0.10
CA LEU A 182 16.64 19.27 1.46
C LEU A 182 15.91 20.54 1.86
N THR A 183 16.41 21.71 1.46
CA THR A 183 15.72 22.99 1.73
C THR A 183 14.40 23.06 0.96
N MET A 184 14.36 22.59 -0.29
CA MET A 184 13.10 22.50 -1.06
C MET A 184 12.10 21.54 -0.41
N ILE A 185 12.55 20.37 0.03
CA ILE A 185 11.68 19.39 0.72
C ILE A 185 11.16 19.98 2.02
N ALA A 186 12.03 20.57 2.85
CA ALA A 186 11.64 21.21 4.11
C ALA A 186 10.63 22.34 3.90
N PHE A 187 10.81 23.16 2.85
CA PHE A 187 9.86 24.20 2.49
C PHE A 187 8.51 23.63 2.03
N TYR A 188 8.54 22.60 1.18
CA TYR A 188 7.33 21.90 0.71
C TYR A 188 6.54 21.27 1.86
N GLU A 189 7.23 20.59 2.78
CA GLU A 189 6.61 19.98 3.97
C GLU A 189 6.07 21.03 4.94
N SER A 190 6.80 22.13 5.16
CA SER A 190 6.32 23.23 6.01
C SER A 190 5.03 23.87 5.49
N THR A 191 4.86 23.90 4.16
CA THR A 191 3.68 24.47 3.50
C THR A 191 2.52 23.46 3.40
N SER A 192 2.82 22.16 3.23
CA SER A 192 1.83 21.10 3.02
C SER A 192 1.47 20.31 4.29
N GLY A 193 2.14 20.60 5.41
CA GLY A 193 2.21 19.76 6.61
C GLY A 193 0.91 19.57 7.41
N LYS A 194 -0.23 20.14 7.02
CA LYS A 194 -1.51 19.87 7.71
C LYS A 194 -2.27 18.66 7.17
N HIS A 195 -2.07 18.27 5.91
CA HIS A 195 -2.81 17.15 5.31
C HIS A 195 -2.05 15.83 5.32
N ARG A 196 -0.71 15.85 5.28
CA ARG A 196 0.11 14.65 5.11
C ARG A 196 0.36 13.86 6.40
N TYR A 197 0.11 14.40 7.59
CA TYR A 197 0.19 13.59 8.81
C TYR A 197 -1.13 12.97 9.21
N ARG A 198 -2.25 13.36 8.58
CA ARG A 198 -3.57 12.81 8.92
C ARG A 198 -3.62 11.29 8.70
N TRP A 199 -3.04 10.77 7.62
CA TRP A 199 -2.99 9.32 7.38
C TRP A 199 -2.02 8.58 8.33
N MET A 200 -0.97 9.24 8.82
CA MET A 200 -0.05 8.66 9.81
C MET A 200 -0.66 8.69 11.22
N ASP A 201 -1.36 9.77 11.57
CA ASP A 201 -2.23 9.83 12.75
C ASP A 201 -3.27 8.71 12.66
N GLU A 202 -4.07 8.67 11.60
CA GLU A 202 -5.11 7.66 11.37
C GLU A 202 -4.53 6.23 11.43
N LEU A 203 -3.34 5.98 10.86
CA LEU A 203 -2.64 4.68 10.95
C LEU A 203 -2.16 4.33 12.36
N LEU A 204 -1.59 5.28 13.10
CA LEU A 204 -1.13 5.07 14.49
C LEU A 204 -2.32 4.98 15.47
N THR A 205 -3.45 5.59 15.09
CA THR A 205 -4.67 5.69 15.88
C THR A 205 -5.69 4.63 15.48
N ASN A 206 -5.50 3.85 14.42
CA ASN A 206 -6.41 2.77 13.97
C ASN A 206 -6.59 1.59 14.97
N GLY A 207 -6.03 1.67 16.18
CA GLY A 207 -6.36 0.81 17.33
C GLY A 207 -7.14 1.50 18.46
N VAL A 208 -7.39 2.80 18.34
CA VAL A 208 -8.11 3.66 19.29
C VAL A 208 -9.16 4.42 18.48
N PRO A 209 -10.44 4.03 18.53
CA PRO A 209 -11.49 4.72 17.78
C PRO A 209 -11.42 6.24 18.00
N GLU A 210 -11.49 7.03 16.92
CA GLU A 210 -11.58 8.51 16.95
C GLU A 210 -12.80 9.03 17.77
N ASP A 211 -13.67 8.14 18.25
CA ASP A 211 -14.82 8.44 19.08
C ASP A 211 -14.49 8.61 20.58
N ASP A 212 -13.22 8.82 20.96
CA ASP A 212 -12.83 9.12 22.36
C ASP A 212 -13.55 10.36 22.95
N GLU A 213 -14.14 11.21 22.11
CA GLU A 213 -14.97 12.33 22.58
C GLU A 213 -16.47 12.03 22.71
N SER A 214 -16.97 10.91 22.16
CA SER A 214 -18.38 10.53 22.21
C SER A 214 -18.82 10.25 23.66
N PRO A 215 -20.00 10.75 24.10
CA PRO A 215 -20.51 10.45 25.44
C PRO A 215 -20.60 8.95 25.74
N ALA A 216 -20.90 8.13 24.73
CA ALA A 216 -21.00 6.67 24.85
C ALA A 216 -19.64 5.96 24.96
N ALA A 217 -18.55 6.59 24.51
CA ALA A 217 -17.19 6.06 24.67
C ALA A 217 -16.60 6.43 26.04
N LYS A 218 -16.95 7.61 26.56
CA LYS A 218 -16.52 8.09 27.89
C LYS A 218 -17.19 7.32 29.02
N ASP A 219 -18.49 7.07 28.92
CA ASP A 219 -19.25 6.29 29.90
C ASP A 219 -20.15 5.28 29.15
N PRO A 220 -19.64 4.06 28.84
CA PRO A 220 -20.39 3.07 28.06
C PRO A 220 -21.49 2.41 28.90
N ASP A 221 -22.67 2.28 28.29
CA ASP A 221 -23.77 1.49 28.83
C ASP A 221 -23.51 -0.01 28.61
N VAL A 222 -24.05 -0.85 29.52
CA VAL A 222 -23.99 -2.30 29.39
C VAL A 222 -25.17 -2.75 28.55
N ASP A 223 -24.92 -3.51 27.48
CA ASP A 223 -25.96 -4.10 26.65
C ASP A 223 -26.23 -5.57 27.03
N GLY A 224 -27.45 -6.05 26.75
CA GLY A 224 -27.81 -7.47 26.86
C GLY A 224 -28.23 -7.95 28.25
N GLN A 225 -27.95 -9.22 28.56
CA GLN A 225 -28.42 -9.91 29.78
C GLN A 225 -27.86 -9.31 31.08
N ASP A 226 -26.75 -8.57 31.00
CA ASP A 226 -26.10 -7.92 32.14
C ASP A 226 -26.72 -6.55 32.47
N ALA A 227 -27.35 -5.90 31.48
CA ALA A 227 -28.15 -4.68 31.66
C ALA A 227 -29.42 -4.96 32.49
N GLU A 228 -30.09 -6.08 32.19
CA GLU A 228 -31.28 -6.55 32.91
C GLU A 228 -30.98 -6.94 34.37
N ARG A 229 -29.71 -7.21 34.69
CA ARG A 229 -29.20 -7.47 36.04
C ARG A 229 -28.75 -6.20 36.77
N GLY A 230 -28.87 -5.03 36.15
CA GLY A 230 -28.53 -3.74 36.74
C GLY A 230 -27.03 -3.51 36.96
N LEU A 231 -26.18 -4.20 36.20
CA LEU A 231 -24.72 -4.06 36.30
C LEU A 231 -24.24 -2.91 35.41
N THR A 232 -23.29 -2.13 35.91
CA THR A 232 -22.65 -1.01 35.21
C THR A 232 -21.14 -1.23 35.13
N ILE A 233 -20.51 -0.78 34.03
CA ILE A 233 -19.07 -0.98 33.77
C ILE A 233 -18.21 -0.16 34.73
N SER A 234 -18.57 1.10 34.96
CA SER A 234 -17.92 1.97 35.96
C SER A 234 -18.96 2.62 36.86
N ARG A 235 -18.67 2.68 38.16
CA ARG A 235 -19.49 3.40 39.15
C ARG A 235 -19.14 4.88 39.23
N VAL A 236 -18.00 5.28 38.68
CA VAL A 236 -17.46 6.63 38.73
C VAL A 236 -17.42 7.17 37.29
N PRO A 237 -18.03 8.34 37.02
CA PRO A 237 -18.05 8.90 35.68
C PRO A 237 -16.65 9.32 35.24
N PHE A 238 -16.37 9.22 33.95
CA PHE A 238 -15.06 9.53 33.36
C PHE A 238 -14.53 10.92 33.76
N SER A 239 -15.42 11.91 33.87
CA SER A 239 -15.06 13.29 34.26
C SER A 239 -14.45 13.43 35.66
N GLU A 240 -14.73 12.49 36.58
CA GLU A 240 -14.12 12.46 37.90
C GLU A 240 -12.77 11.74 37.89
N LEU A 241 -12.64 10.70 37.07
CA LEU A 241 -11.38 9.96 36.90
C LEU A 241 -10.29 10.86 36.31
N VAL A 242 -10.61 11.68 35.31
CA VAL A 242 -9.65 12.61 34.68
C VAL A 242 -9.06 13.61 35.67
N LYS A 243 -9.81 14.03 36.70
CA LYS A 243 -9.32 14.97 37.72
C LYS A 243 -8.24 14.38 38.63
N ALA A 244 -8.14 13.06 38.73
CA ALA A 244 -7.10 12.39 39.50
C ALA A 244 -5.76 12.31 38.74
N PHE A 245 -5.76 12.53 37.43
CA PHE A 245 -4.57 12.45 36.60
C PHE A 245 -3.93 13.84 36.40
N PRO A 246 -2.58 13.94 36.48
CA PRO A 246 -1.88 15.18 36.20
C PRO A 246 -2.07 15.59 34.73
N ASN A 247 -2.28 16.89 34.49
CA ASN A 247 -2.56 17.42 33.16
C ASN A 247 -1.31 17.34 32.26
N MET A 248 -1.24 16.34 31.39
CA MET A 248 -0.07 16.04 30.54
C MET A 248 0.15 17.04 29.39
N GLN A 249 -0.80 17.95 29.13
CA GLN A 249 -0.62 19.01 28.12
C GLN A 249 0.29 20.15 28.60
N GLN A 250 0.57 20.21 29.90
CA GLN A 250 1.48 21.19 30.50
C GLN A 250 2.76 20.47 30.94
N SER A 251 3.91 21.12 30.74
CA SER A 251 5.20 20.63 31.23
C SER A 251 5.10 20.31 32.73
N SER A 252 5.75 19.22 33.17
CA SER A 252 5.77 18.81 34.58
C SER A 252 6.18 19.96 35.51
N GLU A 253 7.07 20.84 35.06
CA GLU A 253 7.48 22.04 35.79
C GLU A 253 6.34 23.07 35.96
N ALA A 254 5.52 23.28 34.93
CA ALA A 254 4.39 24.21 34.98
C ALA A 254 3.30 23.72 35.94
N ASN A 255 3.03 22.41 35.95
CA ASN A 255 2.09 21.78 36.89
C ASN A 255 2.59 21.87 38.34
N ILE A 256 3.89 21.66 38.59
CA ILE A 256 4.45 21.80 39.94
C ILE A 256 4.34 23.24 40.44
N VAL A 257 4.57 24.23 39.57
CA VAL A 257 4.46 25.64 39.93
C VAL A 257 3.01 26.05 40.25
N SER A 258 2.03 25.55 39.49
CA SER A 258 0.62 25.83 39.79
C SER A 258 0.17 25.21 41.12
N GLU A 259 0.58 23.98 41.40
CA GLU A 259 0.30 23.29 42.66
C GLU A 259 0.93 24.01 43.86
N ILE A 260 2.18 24.47 43.73
CA ILE A 260 2.84 25.29 44.76
C ILE A 260 2.06 26.59 45.00
N HIS A 261 1.57 27.23 43.94
CA HIS A 261 0.76 28.44 44.06
C HIS A 261 -0.57 28.18 44.77
N GLU A 262 -1.23 27.06 44.48
CA GLU A 262 -2.48 26.67 45.13
C GLU A 262 -2.28 26.32 46.60
N VAL A 263 -1.20 25.59 46.94
CA VAL A 263 -0.82 25.31 48.33
C VAL A 263 -0.53 26.59 49.10
N LYS A 264 0.19 27.55 48.49
CA LYS A 264 0.47 28.85 49.11
C LYS A 264 -0.82 29.62 49.39
N ALA A 265 -1.76 29.65 48.44
CA ALA A 265 -3.05 30.29 48.64
C ALA A 265 -3.87 29.65 49.77
N LYS A 266 -3.86 28.31 49.89
CA LYS A 266 -4.50 27.61 51.01
C LYS A 266 -3.82 27.91 52.35
N LEU A 267 -2.50 28.06 52.36
CA LEU A 267 -1.72 28.42 53.55
C LEU A 267 -2.04 29.84 54.02
N ASP A 268 -2.16 30.79 53.09
CA ASP A 268 -2.52 32.20 53.38
C ASP A 268 -3.94 32.30 53.97
N VAL A 269 -4.90 31.53 53.43
CA VAL A 269 -6.27 31.44 53.98
C VAL A 269 -6.26 30.81 55.38
N LEU A 270 -5.43 29.81 55.62
CA LEU A 270 -5.28 29.21 56.96
C LEU A 270 -4.65 30.18 57.95
N MET A 271 -3.63 30.94 57.56
CA MET A 271 -3.02 31.97 58.40
C MET A 271 -4.04 33.05 58.76
N GLN A 272 -4.82 33.56 57.80
CA GLN A 272 -5.88 34.54 58.07
C GLN A 272 -6.95 34.00 59.04
N LYS A 273 -7.34 32.73 58.89
CA LYS A 273 -8.29 32.08 59.82
C LYS A 273 -7.69 31.87 61.22
N LEU A 274 -6.37 31.71 61.32
CA LEU A 274 -5.64 31.58 62.59
C LEU A 274 -5.53 32.94 63.29
N GLU A 275 -5.21 34.00 62.56
CA GLU A 275 -5.18 35.38 63.06
C GLU A 275 -6.56 35.84 63.54
N ALA A 276 -7.62 35.56 62.77
CA ALA A 276 -9.00 35.86 63.16
C ALA A 276 -9.51 35.07 64.37
N LYS A 277 -8.80 34.00 64.79
CA LYS A 277 -9.12 33.19 65.96
C LYS A 277 -8.30 33.58 67.20
N GLN A 278 -7.29 34.45 67.04
CA GLN A 278 -6.45 34.98 68.12
C GLN A 278 -6.88 36.39 68.59
N SER A 279 -7.83 37.03 67.91
CA SER A 279 -8.55 38.24 68.38
C SER A 279 -9.86 37.89 69.07
#